data_AF-A0A959CF01-F1
#
_entry.id   AF-A0A959CF01-F1
#
_cell.length_a   1.000
_cell.length_b   1.000
_cell.length_c   1.000
_cell.angle_alpha   90.00
_cell.angle_beta   90.00
_cell.angle_gamma   90.00
#
_symmetry.space_group_name_H-M   'P 1'
#
loop_
_entity.id
_entity.type
_entity.pdbx_description
1 polymer ?
#
loop_
_entity_poly.entity_id
_entity_poly.type
_entity_poly.pdbx_seq_one_letter_code
_entity_poly.pdbx_strand_id
1 'polypeptide(L)' 'LLSHNSRELEYGNETGQGINAKTSLLGLDVTYALAHNVFLDLHYFYRKKDSEDDKRDDTTQYFGGGVRINIGKQRMDF' A
#
# COMPACT_ATOMS: atom_id res chain seq x y z
N LEU A 1 -2.11 19.20 46.42
CA LEU A 1 -2.02 18.55 45.09
C LEU A 1 -0.70 18.98 44.47
N LEU A 2 0.15 18.04 44.05
CA LEU A 2 1.45 18.34 43.43
C LEU A 2 1.26 18.89 42.01
N SER A 3 2.19 19.74 41.58
CA SER A 3 2.19 20.44 40.29
C SER A 3 2.30 19.46 39.11
N HIS A 4 1.58 19.74 38.01
CA HIS A 4 1.57 18.90 36.79
C HIS A 4 2.98 18.68 36.20
N ASN A 5 3.92 19.59 36.48
CA ASN A 5 5.30 19.53 35.99
C ASN A 5 6.21 18.57 36.79
N SER A 6 5.74 17.97 37.89
CA SER A 6 6.50 17.02 38.70
C SER A 6 6.03 15.57 38.57
N ARG A 7 5.22 15.24 37.55
CA ARG A 7 4.95 13.84 37.19
C ARG A 7 6.18 13.29 36.47
N GLU A 8 6.99 12.52 37.20
CA GLU A 8 7.93 11.57 36.61
C GLU A 8 7.17 10.71 35.58
N LEU A 9 7.70 10.61 34.37
CA LEU A 9 7.20 9.68 33.35
C LEU A 9 7.37 8.25 33.89
N GLU A 10 6.33 7.70 34.52
CA GLU A 10 6.33 6.37 35.18
C GLU A 10 6.81 5.20 34.30
N TYR A 11 6.89 5.40 32.98
CA TYR A 11 7.24 4.38 31.99
C TYR A 11 8.43 4.75 31.09
N GLY A 12 9.16 5.84 31.37
CA GLY A 12 10.34 6.23 30.58
C GLY A 12 10.05 6.58 29.11
N ASN A 13 8.79 6.88 28.79
CA ASN A 13 8.33 7.11 27.43
C ASN A 13 8.83 8.47 26.89
N GLU A 14 9.56 8.47 25.78
CA GLU A 14 9.93 9.66 25.00
C GLU A 14 9.07 9.85 23.73
N THR A 15 9.08 11.05 23.16
CA THR A 15 8.41 11.30 21.88
C THR A 15 9.28 10.72 20.75
N GLY A 16 8.75 9.76 19.98
CA GLY A 16 9.47 9.16 18.84
C GLY A 16 10.05 7.76 19.06
N GLN A 17 9.62 7.03 20.10
CA GLN A 17 10.05 5.66 20.46
C GLN A 17 9.81 4.55 19.42
N GLY A 18 9.37 4.89 18.21
CA GLY A 18 9.20 3.93 17.12
C GLY A 18 10.54 3.69 16.42
N ILE A 19 10.75 2.47 15.93
CA ILE A 19 11.91 2.17 15.07
C ILE A 19 11.65 2.80 13.71
N ASN A 20 12.57 3.65 13.22
CA ASN A 20 12.39 4.24 11.90
C ASN A 20 12.41 3.16 10.83
N ALA A 21 11.58 3.35 9.80
CA ALA A 21 11.57 2.51 8.63
C ALA A 21 11.38 3.35 7.37
N LYS A 22 12.12 3.02 6.32
CA LYS A 22 11.98 3.56 4.97
C LYS A 22 11.27 2.52 4.12
N THR A 23 10.22 2.93 3.41
CA THR A 23 9.50 2.04 2.49
C THR A 23 9.67 2.53 1.07
N SER A 24 10.17 1.66 0.20
CA SER A 24 10.25 1.87 -1.25
C SER A 24 9.19 1.02 -1.94
N LEU A 25 8.49 1.62 -2.91
CA LEU A 25 7.44 0.98 -3.67
C LEU A 25 7.73 1.11 -5.17
N LEU A 26 7.52 0.02 -5.91
CA LEU A 26 7.55 -0.04 -7.36
C LEU A 26 6.28 -0.74 -7.84
N GLY A 27 5.53 -0.08 -8.71
CA GLY A 27 4.34 -0.64 -9.36
C GLY A 27 4.52 -0.63 -10.86
N LEU A 28 4.08 -1.71 -11.52
CA LEU A 28 4.00 -1.81 -12.98
C LEU A 28 2.60 -2.31 -13.35
N ASP A 29 1.92 -1.52 -14.16
CA ASP A 29 0.59 -1.85 -14.69
C ASP A 29 0.66 -1.93 -16.21
N VAL A 30 0.14 -3.02 -16.76
CA VAL A 30 0.08 -3.25 -18.21
C VAL A 30 -1.35 -3.64 -18.58
N THR A 31 -1.97 -2.82 -19.42
CA THR A 31 -3.32 -3.06 -19.95
C THR A 31 -3.26 -3.25 -21.46
N TYR A 32 -3.93 -4.31 -21.95
CA TYR A 32 -4.09 -4.57 -23.37
C TYR A 32 -5.56 -4.67 -23.75
N ALA A 33 -5.97 -3.96 -24.80
CA ALA A 33 -7.33 -4.03 -25.32
C ALA A 33 -7.48 -5.21 -26.29
N LEU A 34 -8.27 -6.22 -25.89
CA LEU A 34 -8.60 -7.38 -26.72
C LEU A 34 -9.74 -7.08 -27.71
N ALA A 35 -10.68 -6.21 -27.31
CA ALA A 35 -11.78 -5.74 -28.13
C ALA A 35 -12.16 -4.31 -27.69
N HIS A 36 -13.13 -3.68 -28.38
CA HIS A 36 -13.57 -2.30 -28.08
C HIS A 36 -14.02 -2.08 -26.62
N ASN A 37 -14.33 -3.16 -25.89
CA ASN A 37 -14.79 -3.11 -24.52
C ASN A 37 -14.20 -4.21 -23.62
N VAL A 38 -13.20 -4.96 -24.07
CA VAL A 38 -12.58 -6.05 -23.32
C VAL A 38 -11.10 -5.78 -23.17
N PHE A 39 -10.61 -5.80 -21.93
CA PHE A 39 -9.24 -5.49 -21.56
C PHE A 39 -8.64 -6.64 -20.76
N LEU A 40 -7.39 -6.96 -21.03
CA LEU A 40 -6.54 -7.79 -20.18
C LEU A 40 -5.65 -6.86 -19.38
N ASP A 41 -5.74 -6.96 -18.05
CA ASP A 41 -5.00 -6.12 -17.11
C ASP A 41 -3.99 -7.01 -16.35
N LEU A 42 -2.74 -6.56 -16.26
CA LEU A 42 -1.66 -7.18 -15.49
C LEU A 42 -1.07 -6.15 -14.52
N HIS A 43 -0.81 -6.59 -13.30
CA HIS A 43 -0.35 -5.77 -12.20
C HIS A 43 0.84 -6.46 -11.52
N TYR A 44 1.92 -5.71 -11.35
CA TYR A 44 3.05 -6.12 -10.54
C TYR A 44 3.34 -5.05 -9.49
N PHE A 45 3.53 -5.48 -8.26
CA PHE A 45 3.79 -4.63 -7.12
C PHE A 45 4.95 -5.18 -6.30
N TYR A 46 5.93 -4.32 -6.05
CA TYR A 46 7.09 -4.62 -5.24
C TYR A 46 7.20 -3.55 -4.15
N ARG A 47 7.21 -3.99 -2.90
CA ARG A 47 7.39 -3.13 -1.73
C ARG A 47 8.54 -3.66 -0.90
N LYS A 48 9.52 -2.81 -0.64
CA LYS A 48 10.63 -3.08 0.27
C LYS A 48 10.56 -2.11 1.44
N LYS A 49 10.53 -2.64 2.65
CA LYS A 49 10.60 -1.89 3.90
C LYS A 49 11.92 -2.23 4.58
N ASP A 50 12.70 -1.19 4.82
CA ASP A 50 14.02 -1.21 5.45
C ASP A 50 13.89 -0.47 6.80
N SER A 51 14.08 -1.18 7.90
CA SER A 51 13.92 -0.68 9.26
C SER A 51 15.28 -0.59 9.95
N GLU A 52 15.46 0.34 10.89
CA GLU A 52 16.69 0.40 11.70
C GLU A 52 16.95 -0.88 12.52
N ASP A 53 15.94 -1.73 12.72
CA ASP A 53 16.08 -3.09 13.23
C ASP A 53 15.86 -4.08 12.09
N ASP A 54 16.96 -4.70 11.63
CA ASP A 54 16.98 -5.69 10.53
C ASP A 54 15.94 -6.81 10.71
N LYS A 55 15.57 -7.15 11.94
CA LYS A 55 14.54 -8.19 12.22
C LYS A 55 13.15 -7.79 11.74
N ARG A 56 12.93 -6.51 11.46
CA ARG A 56 11.65 -5.94 11.02
C ARG A 56 11.64 -5.62 9.53
N ASP A 57 12.70 -5.93 8.80
CA ASP A 57 12.74 -5.80 7.35
C ASP A 57 11.69 -6.68 6.68
N ASP A 58 11.06 -6.14 5.64
CA ASP A 58 9.99 -6.83 4.93
C ASP A 58 10.06 -6.52 3.43
N THR A 59 9.93 -7.57 2.63
CA THR A 59 9.85 -7.45 1.17
C THR A 59 8.60 -8.18 0.70
N THR A 60 7.66 -7.42 0.15
CA THR A 60 6.41 -7.94 -0.41
C THR A 60 6.44 -7.84 -1.92
N GLN A 61 6.14 -8.94 -2.58
CA GLN A 61 5.98 -9.01 -4.03
C GLN A 61 4.59 -9.53 -4.35
N TYR A 62 3.89 -8.85 -5.22
CA TYR A 62 2.56 -9.23 -5.67
C TYR A 62 2.52 -9.16 -7.19
N PHE A 63 2.05 -10.24 -7.80
CA PHE A 63 1.76 -10.31 -9.22
C PHE A 63 0.32 -10.77 -9.36
N GLY A 64 -0.47 -10.00 -10.10
CA GLY A 64 -1.88 -10.26 -10.32
C GLY A 64 -2.30 -9.80 -11.70
N GLY A 65 -3.47 -10.24 -12.12
CA GLY A 65 -4.04 -9.85 -13.40
C GLY A 65 -5.49 -10.28 -13.50
N GLY A 66 -6.19 -9.73 -14.49
CA GLY A 66 -7.60 -9.98 -14.69
C GLY A 66 -8.10 -9.53 -16.06
N VAL A 67 -9.34 -9.90 -16.36
CA VAL A 67 -10.06 -9.44 -17.55
C VAL A 67 -11.10 -8.44 -17.11
N ARG A 68 -11.14 -7.27 -17.76
CA ARG A 68 -12.10 -6.21 -17.50
C ARG A 68 -12.98 -6.01 -18.73
N ILE A 69 -14.30 -6.02 -18.52
CA ILE A 69 -15.30 -5.84 -19.57
C ILE A 69 -16.11 -4.57 -19.25
N ASN A 70 -16.13 -3.61 -20.18
CA ASN A 70 -16.90 -2.39 -20.06
C ASN A 70 -18.24 -2.55 -20.80
N ILE A 71 -19.34 -2.76 -20.08
CA ILE A 71 -20.67 -2.89 -20.70
C ILE A 71 -21.32 -1.51 -20.78
N GLY A 72 -21.55 -1.01 -22.00
CA GLY A 72 -22.27 0.24 -22.24
C GLY A 72 -23.79 0.07 -22.06
N LYS A 73 -24.47 1.13 -21.60
CA LYS A 73 -25.94 1.13 -21.49
C LYS A 73 -26.56 1.18 -22.88
N GLN A 74 -27.10 0.05 -23.34
CA GLN A 74 -27.87 0.00 -24.58
C GLN A 74 -29.22 0.70 -24.35
N ARG A 75 -29.44 1.84 -25.01
CA ARG A 75 -30.80 2.40 -25.13
C ARG A 75 -31.47 1.68 -26.29
N MET A 76 -32.49 0.90 -25.98
CA MET A 76 -33.41 0.39 -26.99
C MET A 76 -34.44 1.48 -27.22
N ASP A 77 -34.29 2.21 -28.32
CA ASP A 77 -35.37 3.06 -28.82
C ASP A 77 -36.33 2.12 -29.55
N PHE A 78 -37.53 1.95 -28.99
CA PHE A 78 -38.65 1.20 -29.58
C PHE A 78 -39.73 2.17 -30.05
#